data_AF-A0A9P4TIN6-F1
#
_entry.id   AF-A0A9P4TIN6-F1
#
_cell.length_a   1.000
_cell.length_b   1.000
_cell.length_c   1.000
_cell.angle_alpha   90.00
_cell.angle_beta   90.00
_cell.angle_gamma   90.00
#
_symmetry.space_group_name_H-M   'P 1'
#
loop_
_entity.id
_entity.type
_entity.pdbx_description
1 polymer ?
#
loop_
_entity_poly.entity_id
_entity_poly.type
_entity_poly.pdbx_seq_one_letter_code
_entity_poly.pdbx_strand_id
1 'polypeptide(L)'
;MLQTIEQTHSVPVHYASLPTPPTSTVGSPSTSSGNLSKTTEMAIPHRHHILIVTGPAGCGKSTIAKVLSDRYGFEYIEGDEYHPKANIDKMAAGIPLNDEDRWDWLILLRDQALQDLKKGAKGVVITCSALKKKYRDVIRTARLYDEEPDANVHFVYLRADKETLLARVRGRQGHYMKDSMVESQFAALEEPDEKEVKQLKDVEIVDVKGGIAEVSQLAAEAVDRVLVSR
;
A
#
# COMPACT_ATOMS: atom_id res chain seq x y z
N MET A 1 -32.41 8.34 -48.18
CA MET A 1 -31.69 7.64 -47.11
C MET A 1 -30.70 8.60 -46.50
N LEU A 2 -30.86 8.83 -45.19
CA LEU A 2 -29.95 9.48 -44.24
C LEU A 2 -28.57 8.77 -44.22
N GLN A 3 -27.44 9.28 -43.72
CA GLN A 3 -26.88 10.57 -43.31
C GLN A 3 -25.37 10.28 -43.13
N THR A 4 -24.53 11.26 -43.44
CA THR A 4 -23.07 11.30 -43.20
C THR A 4 -22.73 11.14 -41.71
N ILE A 5 -21.70 10.37 -41.35
CA ILE A 5 -21.08 10.43 -40.01
C ILE A 5 -19.56 10.53 -40.14
N GLU A 6 -19.05 11.52 -39.42
CA GLU A 6 -17.69 12.08 -39.37
C GLU A 6 -16.64 11.12 -38.78
N GLN A 7 -15.42 11.25 -39.29
CA GLN A 7 -14.20 10.75 -38.66
C GLN A 7 -13.82 11.68 -37.51
N THR A 8 -13.90 11.20 -36.27
CA THR A 8 -13.35 11.90 -35.11
C THR A 8 -11.90 11.47 -34.89
N HIS A 9 -10.99 12.41 -35.13
CA HIS A 9 -9.59 12.32 -34.74
C HIS A 9 -9.48 12.24 -33.21
N SER A 10 -8.93 11.14 -32.69
CA SER A 10 -8.54 11.02 -31.29
C SER A 10 -7.17 11.68 -31.07
N VAL A 11 -7.17 12.73 -30.26
CA VAL A 11 -5.98 13.46 -29.82
C VAL A 11 -5.23 12.63 -28.75
N PRO A 12 -3.89 12.51 -28.80
CA PRO A 12 -3.13 11.87 -27.72
C PRO A 12 -3.13 12.76 -26.47
N VAL A 13 -3.47 12.18 -25.32
CA VAL A 13 -3.39 12.85 -24.01
C VAL A 13 -1.92 12.93 -23.60
N HIS A 14 -1.33 14.12 -23.72
CA HIS A 14 -0.01 14.44 -23.18
C HIS A 14 -0.05 14.49 -21.65
N TYR A 15 0.68 13.60 -20.97
CA TYR A 15 0.96 13.73 -19.55
C TYR A 15 2.11 14.74 -19.33
N ALA A 16 1.85 15.71 -18.46
CA ALA A 16 2.75 16.81 -18.11
C ALA A 16 4.00 16.33 -17.36
N SER A 17 5.09 17.07 -17.59
CA SER A 17 6.47 16.79 -17.19
C SER A 17 6.75 16.91 -15.68
N LEU A 18 7.75 16.14 -15.24
CA LEU A 18 8.37 16.13 -13.92
C LEU A 18 8.97 17.50 -13.51
N PRO A 19 8.90 17.90 -12.24
CA PRO A 19 9.72 18.97 -11.70
C PRO A 19 11.11 18.48 -11.23
N THR A 20 12.16 19.17 -11.67
CA THR A 20 13.56 19.04 -11.25
C THR A 20 13.81 19.76 -9.91
N PRO A 21 14.57 19.20 -8.96
CA PRO A 21 15.15 19.96 -7.86
C PRO A 21 16.59 20.45 -8.16
N PRO A 22 17.04 21.56 -7.53
CA PRO A 22 18.30 22.23 -7.87
C PRO A 22 19.54 21.60 -7.24
N THR A 23 20.67 21.79 -7.92
CA THR A 23 22.04 21.45 -7.54
C THR A 23 22.62 22.47 -6.55
N SER A 24 23.36 22.01 -5.52
CA SER A 24 24.43 22.82 -4.93
C SER A 24 25.52 21.93 -4.29
N THR A 25 26.75 22.39 -4.46
CA THR A 25 28.03 21.71 -4.22
C THR A 25 28.82 22.34 -3.07
N VAL A 26 29.46 21.46 -2.28
CA VAL A 26 30.79 21.56 -1.62
C VAL A 26 31.00 22.54 -0.46
N GLY A 27 31.52 21.97 0.64
CA GLY A 27 32.32 22.67 1.65
C GLY A 27 32.74 21.77 2.82
N SER A 28 33.98 21.25 2.80
CA SER A 28 34.70 20.78 4.00
C SER A 28 35.70 21.85 4.44
N PRO A 29 36.08 21.93 5.73
CA PRO A 29 37.33 21.26 6.13
C PRO A 29 37.34 20.64 7.55
N SER A 30 38.36 19.80 7.73
CA SER A 30 38.84 19.04 8.90
C SER A 30 39.15 19.83 10.19
N THR A 31 39.01 19.21 11.38
CA THR A 31 40.15 18.67 12.20
C THR A 31 39.73 18.12 13.60
N SER A 32 40.33 16.97 13.93
CA SER A 32 40.85 16.48 15.25
C SER A 32 39.96 16.16 16.47
N SER A 33 40.04 14.88 16.84
CA SER A 33 40.38 14.31 18.16
C SER A 33 39.46 14.54 19.37
N GLY A 34 38.86 13.45 19.85
CA GLY A 34 38.24 13.38 21.17
C GLY A 34 37.67 11.98 21.44
N ASN A 35 38.50 11.12 22.03
CA ASN A 35 38.17 9.75 22.40
C ASN A 35 37.34 9.75 23.69
N LEU A 36 36.04 9.42 23.66
CA LEU A 36 35.28 9.10 24.87
C LEU A 36 34.18 8.05 24.62
N SER A 37 34.27 7.00 25.43
CA SER A 37 33.14 6.19 25.92
C SER A 37 32.29 5.46 24.87
N LYS A 38 32.66 4.20 24.60
CA LYS A 38 31.69 3.19 24.14
C LYS A 38 30.66 2.97 25.25
N THR A 39 29.62 3.77 25.25
CA THR A 39 28.36 3.40 25.90
C THR A 39 27.77 2.31 25.02
N THR A 40 27.79 1.07 25.49
CA THR A 40 26.99 -0.01 24.90
C THR A 40 25.53 0.35 25.17
N GLU A 41 24.96 1.24 24.35
CA GLU A 41 23.52 1.21 24.13
C GLU A 41 23.21 -0.19 23.67
N MET A 42 22.53 -0.97 24.51
CA MET A 42 21.83 -2.15 24.05
C MET A 42 20.78 -1.65 23.06
N ALA A 43 21.17 -1.52 21.80
CA ALA A 43 20.30 -1.17 20.71
C ALA A 43 19.16 -2.19 20.71
N ILE A 44 17.96 -1.72 21.03
CA ILE A 44 16.74 -2.47 20.74
C ILE A 44 16.84 -2.77 19.25
N PRO A 45 16.82 -4.03 18.80
CA PRO A 45 16.90 -4.32 17.37
C PRO A 45 15.73 -3.59 16.71
N HIS A 46 16.05 -2.55 15.93
CA HIS A 46 15.06 -1.81 15.15
C HIS A 46 14.55 -2.75 14.06
N ARG A 47 13.54 -3.55 14.38
CA ARG A 47 12.83 -4.34 13.37
C ARG A 47 12.11 -3.36 12.47
N HIS A 48 12.32 -3.49 11.17
CA HIS A 48 11.62 -2.66 10.20
C HIS A 48 10.15 -3.09 10.13
N HIS A 49 9.28 -2.18 9.71
CA HIS A 49 7.85 -2.44 9.60
C HIS A 49 7.34 -2.18 8.19
N ILE A 50 6.58 -3.14 7.66
CA ILE A 50 5.83 -2.99 6.41
C ILE A 50 4.35 -3.04 6.77
N LEU A 51 3.63 -1.95 6.56
CA LEU A 51 2.20 -1.82 6.81
C LEU A 51 1.44 -1.90 5.49
N ILE A 52 0.64 -2.94 5.32
CA ILE A 52 -0.21 -3.13 4.14
C ILE A 52 -1.62 -2.64 4.47
N VAL A 53 -2.02 -1.51 3.90
CA VAL A 53 -3.41 -1.04 3.99
C VAL A 53 -4.23 -1.76 2.92
N THR A 54 -5.09 -2.68 3.37
CA THR A 54 -5.79 -3.64 2.52
C THR A 54 -7.31 -3.50 2.58
N GLY A 55 -7.98 -4.00 1.54
CA GLY A 55 -9.43 -4.01 1.40
C GLY A 55 -9.90 -3.69 -0.03
N PRO A 56 -11.20 -3.90 -0.32
CA PRO A 56 -11.75 -3.67 -1.64
C PRO A 56 -11.64 -2.22 -2.14
N ALA A 57 -11.84 -2.01 -3.43
CA ALA A 57 -11.94 -0.69 -4.01
C ALA A 57 -13.05 0.13 -3.33
N GLY A 58 -12.77 1.42 -3.10
CA GLY A 58 -13.71 2.31 -2.40
C GLY A 58 -13.63 2.28 -0.86
N CYS A 59 -12.85 1.39 -0.24
CA CYS A 59 -12.72 1.34 1.21
C CYS A 59 -11.85 2.47 1.82
N GLY A 60 -11.04 3.17 1.00
CA GLY A 60 -10.23 4.31 1.44
C GLY A 60 -8.73 4.05 1.64
N LYS A 61 -8.17 2.96 1.08
CA LYS A 61 -6.76 2.57 1.22
C LYS A 61 -5.77 3.73 1.09
N SER A 62 -5.73 4.42 -0.05
CA SER A 62 -4.76 5.50 -0.30
C SER A 62 -4.89 6.66 0.69
N THR A 63 -6.11 6.94 1.15
CA THR A 63 -6.34 7.98 2.16
C THR A 63 -5.74 7.58 3.50
N ILE A 64 -6.08 6.39 3.99
CA ILE A 64 -5.59 5.91 5.28
C ILE A 64 -4.09 5.63 5.24
N ALA A 65 -3.57 5.08 4.15
CA ALA A 65 -2.16 4.80 3.99
C ALA A 65 -1.30 6.08 4.02
N LYS A 66 -1.76 7.19 3.42
CA LYS A 66 -1.09 8.49 3.53
C LYS A 66 -1.09 9.02 4.96
N VAL A 67 -2.24 8.95 5.65
CA VAL A 67 -2.35 9.35 7.06
C VAL A 67 -1.37 8.57 7.94
N LEU A 68 -1.27 7.25 7.74
CA LEU A 68 -0.35 6.40 8.49
C LEU A 68 1.11 6.71 8.13
N SER A 69 1.43 6.87 6.85
CA SER A 69 2.77 7.25 6.38
C SER A 69 3.22 8.56 7.02
N ASP A 70 2.39 9.61 6.96
CA ASP A 70 2.69 10.92 7.55
C ASP A 70 2.85 10.84 9.08
N ARG A 71 1.97 10.09 9.77
CA ARG A 71 2.00 9.96 11.23
C ARG A 71 3.27 9.28 11.75
N TYR A 72 3.73 8.22 11.07
CA TYR A 72 4.87 7.41 11.53
C TYR A 72 6.18 7.76 10.82
N GLY A 73 6.16 8.66 9.83
CA GLY A 73 7.32 8.97 9.01
C GLY A 73 7.83 7.75 8.22
N PHE A 74 6.89 6.94 7.73
CA PHE A 74 7.16 5.76 6.91
C PHE A 74 7.05 6.12 5.42
N GLU A 75 7.83 5.46 4.57
CA GLU A 75 7.72 5.64 3.12
C GLU A 75 6.36 5.17 2.60
N TYR A 76 5.79 5.88 1.62
CA TYR A 76 4.49 5.56 1.05
C TYR A 76 4.63 4.93 -0.34
N ILE A 77 3.98 3.79 -0.55
CA ILE A 77 3.89 3.11 -1.85
C ILE A 77 2.41 2.99 -2.25
N GLU A 78 2.02 3.61 -3.37
CA GLU A 78 0.73 3.35 -4.02
C GLU A 78 0.83 2.07 -4.85
N GLY A 79 0.30 0.95 -4.34
CA GLY A 79 0.56 -0.34 -4.95
C GLY A 79 -0.05 -0.52 -6.35
N ASP A 80 -1.11 0.20 -6.68
CA ASP A 80 -1.71 0.17 -8.02
C ASP A 80 -0.74 0.73 -9.10
N GLU A 81 0.25 1.56 -8.72
CA GLU A 81 1.26 2.11 -9.64
C GLU A 81 2.31 1.07 -10.06
N TYR A 82 2.41 -0.06 -9.34
CA TYR A 82 3.37 -1.13 -9.59
C TYR A 82 2.78 -2.28 -10.41
N HIS A 83 1.56 -2.14 -10.91
CA HIS A 83 1.00 -3.14 -11.81
C HIS A 83 1.82 -3.24 -13.11
N PRO A 84 2.19 -4.46 -13.54
CA PRO A 84 2.76 -4.66 -14.87
C PRO A 84 1.81 -4.12 -15.95
N LYS A 85 2.37 -3.67 -17.08
CA LYS A 85 1.59 -3.13 -18.20
C LYS A 85 0.45 -4.08 -18.63
N ALA A 86 0.70 -5.39 -18.64
CA ALA A 86 -0.32 -6.38 -18.99
C ALA A 86 -1.55 -6.35 -18.06
N ASN A 87 -1.37 -6.08 -16.77
CA ASN A 87 -2.46 -5.96 -15.81
C ASN A 87 -3.24 -4.67 -16.02
N ILE A 88 -2.53 -3.57 -16.25
CA ILE A 88 -3.14 -2.27 -16.56
C ILE A 88 -4.01 -2.39 -17.82
N ASP A 89 -3.48 -3.01 -18.88
CA ASP A 89 -4.18 -3.21 -20.14
C ASP A 89 -5.43 -4.11 -19.96
N LYS A 90 -5.34 -5.20 -19.20
CA LYS A 90 -6.49 -6.07 -18.86
C LYS A 90 -7.58 -5.31 -18.11
N MET A 91 -7.20 -4.61 -17.04
CA MET A 91 -8.15 -3.79 -16.29
C MET A 91 -8.78 -2.72 -17.18
N ALA A 92 -8.02 -2.16 -18.14
CA ALA A 92 -8.49 -1.08 -19.01
C ALA A 92 -9.53 -1.56 -20.02
N ALA A 93 -9.42 -2.83 -20.41
CA ALA A 93 -10.45 -3.54 -21.15
C ALA A 93 -11.65 -3.98 -20.29
N GLY A 94 -11.66 -3.68 -18.98
CA GLY A 94 -12.70 -4.13 -18.05
C GLY A 94 -12.61 -5.61 -17.69
N ILE A 95 -11.48 -6.26 -17.97
CA ILE A 95 -11.25 -7.67 -17.69
C ILE A 95 -10.65 -7.78 -16.27
N PRO A 96 -11.28 -8.52 -15.35
CA PRO A 96 -10.74 -8.70 -14.00
C PRO A 96 -9.45 -9.52 -14.05
N LEU A 97 -8.46 -9.13 -13.25
CA LEU A 97 -7.23 -9.92 -13.10
C LEU A 97 -7.52 -11.25 -12.39
N ASN A 98 -6.78 -12.30 -12.74
CA ASN A 98 -6.79 -13.60 -12.06
C ASN A 98 -5.62 -13.73 -11.06
N ASP A 99 -5.38 -14.92 -10.53
CA ASP A 99 -4.32 -15.14 -9.55
C ASP A 99 -2.93 -15.01 -10.19
N GLU A 100 -2.76 -15.57 -11.39
CA GLU A 100 -1.51 -15.57 -12.16
C GLU A 100 -1.04 -14.15 -12.48
N ASP A 101 -1.99 -13.28 -12.85
CA ASP A 101 -1.73 -11.86 -13.11
C ASP A 101 -1.18 -11.13 -11.88
N ARG A 102 -1.49 -11.59 -10.66
CA ARG A 102 -1.18 -10.87 -9.42
C ARG A 102 0.14 -11.28 -8.77
N TRP A 103 0.70 -12.45 -9.10
CA TRP A 103 1.89 -12.94 -8.42
C TRP A 103 3.09 -11.99 -8.56
N ASP A 104 3.44 -11.61 -9.78
CA ASP A 104 4.58 -10.72 -10.03
C ASP A 104 4.37 -9.34 -9.41
N TRP A 105 3.14 -8.84 -9.42
CA TRP A 105 2.78 -7.57 -8.79
C TRP A 105 2.97 -7.61 -7.27
N LEU A 106 2.50 -8.66 -6.58
CA LEU A 106 2.63 -8.81 -5.13
C LEU A 106 4.10 -8.97 -4.71
N ILE A 107 4.88 -9.73 -5.49
CA ILE A 107 6.32 -9.90 -5.30
C ILE A 107 7.04 -8.55 -5.46
N LEU A 108 6.70 -7.79 -6.50
CA LEU A 108 7.30 -6.48 -6.74
C LEU A 108 7.03 -5.49 -5.61
N LEU A 109 5.80 -5.44 -5.06
CA LEU A 109 5.48 -4.59 -3.92
C LEU A 109 6.29 -4.96 -2.67
N ARG A 110 6.40 -6.26 -2.39
CA ARG A 110 7.22 -6.78 -1.29
C ARG A 110 8.68 -6.36 -1.46
N ASP A 111 9.23 -6.57 -2.65
CA ASP A 111 10.64 -6.30 -2.94
C ASP A 111 10.93 -4.80 -2.92
N GLN A 112 10.01 -3.95 -3.38
CA GLN A 112 10.14 -2.51 -3.30
C GLN A 112 10.18 -2.03 -1.85
N ALA A 113 9.30 -2.56 -1.00
CA ALA A 113 9.31 -2.22 0.43
C ALA A 113 10.63 -2.63 1.10
N LEU A 114 11.11 -3.84 0.84
CA LEU A 114 12.41 -4.30 1.34
C LEU A 114 13.57 -3.42 0.83
N GLN A 115 13.52 -2.96 -0.42
CA GLN A 115 14.53 -2.05 -0.96
C GLN A 115 14.52 -0.69 -0.27
N ASP A 116 13.36 -0.12 0.04
CA ASP A 116 13.29 1.18 0.72
C ASP A 116 13.77 1.07 2.18
N LEU A 117 13.47 -0.03 2.85
CA LEU A 117 14.06 -0.35 4.15
C LEU A 117 15.60 -0.47 4.07
N LYS A 118 16.14 -1.14 3.05
CA LYS A 118 17.60 -1.21 2.79
C LYS A 118 18.25 0.16 2.58
N LYS A 119 17.51 1.13 2.04
CA LYS A 119 17.99 2.52 1.85
C LYS A 119 17.90 3.36 3.13
N GLY A 120 17.40 2.80 4.23
CA GLY A 120 17.31 3.47 5.52
C GLY A 120 15.92 3.99 5.90
N ALA A 121 14.87 3.58 5.17
CA ALA A 121 13.50 3.88 5.59
C ALA A 121 13.20 3.24 6.95
N LYS A 122 12.55 3.99 7.84
CA LYS A 122 12.15 3.50 9.18
C LYS A 122 11.04 2.46 9.13
N GLY A 123 10.27 2.49 8.05
CA GLY A 123 9.13 1.63 7.78
C GLY A 123 8.51 2.01 6.43
N VAL A 124 7.62 1.17 5.93
CA VAL A 124 6.94 1.36 4.64
C VAL A 124 5.45 1.14 4.82
N VAL A 125 4.61 2.00 4.24
CA VAL A 125 3.16 1.83 4.13
C VAL A 125 2.80 1.62 2.66
N ILE A 126 2.09 0.54 2.37
CA ILE A 126 1.72 0.15 1.01
C ILE A 126 0.20 0.05 0.91
N THR A 127 -0.40 0.65 -0.11
CA THR A 127 -1.77 0.29 -0.51
C THR A 127 -1.72 -1.01 -1.31
N CYS A 128 -2.46 -2.03 -0.90
CA CYS A 128 -2.56 -3.25 -1.68
C CYS A 128 -3.89 -3.93 -1.41
N SER A 129 -4.64 -4.27 -2.46
CA SER A 129 -5.96 -4.89 -2.28
C SER A 129 -5.88 -6.23 -1.53
N ALA A 130 -4.80 -7.02 -1.72
CA ALA A 130 -4.47 -8.27 -1.02
C ALA A 130 -5.69 -9.08 -0.51
N LEU A 131 -6.68 -9.26 -1.40
CA LEU A 131 -8.04 -9.68 -1.03
C LEU A 131 -8.12 -11.13 -0.58
N LYS A 132 -7.19 -11.98 -1.04
CA LYS A 132 -7.11 -13.40 -0.69
C LYS A 132 -5.99 -13.65 0.33
N LYS A 133 -6.17 -14.64 1.19
CA LYS A 133 -5.15 -15.04 2.18
C LYS A 133 -3.83 -15.40 1.51
N LYS A 134 -3.88 -16.14 0.42
CA LYS A 134 -2.68 -16.49 -0.36
C LYS A 134 -1.91 -15.28 -0.88
N TYR A 135 -2.58 -14.15 -1.15
CA TYR A 135 -1.90 -12.92 -1.55
C TYR A 135 -1.17 -12.29 -0.35
N ARG A 136 -1.82 -12.29 0.82
CA ARG A 136 -1.22 -11.83 2.08
C ARG A 136 -0.01 -12.70 2.45
N ASP A 137 -0.11 -14.00 2.25
CA ASP A 137 0.98 -14.95 2.50
C ASP A 137 2.21 -14.70 1.62
N VAL A 138 2.02 -14.33 0.33
CA VAL A 138 3.13 -13.89 -0.54
C VAL A 138 3.86 -12.69 0.05
N ILE A 139 3.14 -11.66 0.52
CA ILE A 139 3.77 -10.48 1.12
C ILE A 139 4.45 -10.84 2.46
N ARG A 140 3.84 -11.70 3.28
CA ARG A 140 4.41 -12.18 4.56
C ARG A 140 5.76 -12.85 4.40
N THR A 141 6.09 -13.38 3.22
CA THR A 141 7.42 -13.96 2.96
C THR A 141 8.57 -12.97 3.14
N ALA A 142 8.31 -11.64 3.17
CA ALA A 142 9.31 -10.66 3.58
C ALA A 142 9.91 -10.94 4.97
N ARG A 143 9.14 -11.59 5.87
CA ARG A 143 9.59 -12.01 7.21
C ARG A 143 10.48 -13.26 7.19
N LEU A 144 10.49 -14.03 6.09
CA LEU A 144 11.11 -15.36 6.02
C LEU A 144 12.56 -15.34 5.54
N TYR A 145 13.06 -14.18 5.15
CA TYR A 145 14.46 -14.02 4.81
C TYR A 145 15.21 -13.73 6.11
N ASP A 146 16.08 -14.64 6.55
CA ASP A 146 17.10 -14.40 7.59
C ASP A 146 18.17 -13.39 7.11
N GLU A 147 17.79 -12.50 6.19
CA GLU A 147 18.63 -11.51 5.53
C GLU A 147 18.19 -10.11 5.97
N GLU A 148 19.16 -9.22 6.15
CA GLU A 148 18.88 -7.81 6.45
C GLU A 148 18.20 -7.12 5.25
N PRO A 149 17.12 -6.35 5.46
CA PRO A 149 16.51 -6.01 6.73
C PRO A 149 15.45 -7.04 7.18
N ASP A 150 15.51 -7.43 8.45
CA ASP A 150 14.42 -8.18 9.09
C ASP A 150 13.19 -7.26 9.25
N ALA A 151 12.11 -7.60 8.56
CA ALA A 151 10.91 -6.78 8.43
C ALA A 151 9.65 -7.50 8.90
N ASN A 152 8.93 -6.88 9.83
CA ASN A 152 7.59 -7.32 10.23
C ASN A 152 6.53 -6.78 9.27
N VAL A 153 5.77 -7.68 8.65
CA VAL A 153 4.63 -7.35 7.77
C VAL A 153 3.33 -7.33 8.56
N HIS A 154 2.63 -6.21 8.59
CA HIS A 154 1.32 -6.05 9.23
C HIS A 154 0.28 -5.62 8.20
N PHE A 155 -0.98 -5.97 8.42
CA PHE A 155 -2.10 -5.60 7.56
C PHE A 155 -3.12 -4.76 8.34
N VAL A 156 -3.49 -3.61 7.78
CA VAL A 156 -4.61 -2.81 8.25
C VAL A 156 -5.76 -3.07 7.28
N TYR A 157 -6.67 -3.97 7.65
CA TYR A 157 -7.81 -4.35 6.83
C TYR A 157 -8.97 -3.38 7.03
N LEU A 158 -9.23 -2.57 6.01
CA LEU A 158 -10.33 -1.62 5.95
C LEU A 158 -11.62 -2.34 5.56
N ARG A 159 -12.42 -2.70 6.56
CA ARG A 159 -13.66 -3.47 6.39
C ARG A 159 -14.85 -2.53 6.15
N ALA A 160 -15.55 -2.77 5.05
CA ALA A 160 -16.85 -2.15 4.73
C ALA A 160 -17.77 -3.16 4.05
N ASP A 161 -19.08 -2.97 4.23
CA ASP A 161 -20.08 -3.73 3.50
C ASP A 161 -20.17 -3.31 2.02
N LYS A 162 -20.72 -4.20 1.20
CA LYS A 162 -20.81 -4.03 -0.26
C LYS A 162 -21.57 -2.76 -0.62
N GLU A 163 -22.65 -2.48 0.09
CA GLU A 163 -23.53 -1.33 -0.11
C GLU A 163 -22.76 -0.01 0.09
N THR A 164 -21.97 0.09 1.16
CA THR A 164 -21.13 1.24 1.45
C THR A 164 -20.07 1.45 0.36
N LEU A 165 -19.42 0.38 -0.09
CA LEU A 165 -18.40 0.46 -1.14
C LEU A 165 -18.99 0.92 -2.48
N LEU A 166 -20.14 0.36 -2.88
CA LEU A 166 -20.85 0.76 -4.09
C LEU A 166 -21.27 2.23 -4.02
N ALA A 167 -21.86 2.67 -2.91
CA ALA A 167 -22.25 4.06 -2.72
C ALA A 167 -21.05 5.03 -2.86
N ARG A 168 -19.91 4.67 -2.25
CA ARG A 168 -18.68 5.47 -2.32
C ARG A 168 -18.09 5.55 -3.73
N VAL A 169 -18.08 4.44 -4.47
CA VAL A 169 -17.54 4.41 -5.83
C VAL A 169 -18.44 5.16 -6.80
N ARG A 170 -19.77 5.00 -6.71
CA ARG A 170 -20.75 5.76 -7.52
C ARG A 170 -20.70 7.26 -7.31
N GLY A 171 -20.37 7.70 -6.09
CA GLY A 171 -20.21 9.13 -5.76
C GLY A 171 -18.96 9.79 -6.35
N ARG A 172 -17.99 9.03 -6.87
CA ARG A 172 -16.76 9.59 -7.45
C ARG A 172 -17.00 9.98 -8.91
N GLN A 173 -16.99 11.28 -9.18
CA GLN A 173 -17.00 11.79 -10.55
C GLN A 173 -15.68 11.44 -11.26
N GLY A 174 -15.75 10.87 -12.46
CA GLY A 174 -14.60 10.76 -13.37
C GLY A 174 -13.65 9.58 -13.20
N HIS A 175 -13.96 8.56 -12.39
CA HIS A 175 -13.07 7.40 -12.23
C HIS A 175 -13.56 6.13 -12.92
N TYR A 176 -12.58 5.45 -13.52
CA TYR A 176 -12.53 4.11 -14.14
C TYR A 176 -13.20 2.95 -13.36
N MET A 177 -13.51 3.15 -12.08
CA MET A 177 -14.04 2.13 -11.19
C MET A 177 -15.57 2.01 -11.33
N LYS A 178 -16.03 0.99 -12.05
CA LYS A 178 -17.45 0.66 -12.20
C LYS A 178 -17.91 -0.26 -11.06
N ASP A 179 -19.21 -0.26 -10.77
CA ASP A 179 -19.86 -1.16 -9.79
C ASP A 179 -19.34 -2.60 -9.90
N SER A 180 -19.21 -3.11 -11.13
CA SER A 180 -18.70 -4.47 -11.43
C SER A 180 -17.34 -4.79 -10.80
N MET A 181 -16.47 -3.80 -10.63
CA MET A 181 -15.18 -3.99 -9.99
C MET A 181 -15.33 -4.14 -8.46
N VAL A 182 -16.22 -3.39 -7.83
CA VAL A 182 -16.55 -3.62 -6.41
C VAL A 182 -17.16 -5.01 -6.24
N GLU A 183 -18.06 -5.41 -7.13
CA GLU A 183 -18.69 -6.74 -7.06
C GLU A 183 -17.68 -7.89 -7.19
N SER A 184 -16.81 -7.82 -8.20
CA SER A 184 -15.76 -8.83 -8.41
C SER A 184 -14.74 -8.87 -7.27
N GLN A 185 -14.35 -7.72 -6.71
CA GLN A 185 -13.43 -7.70 -5.57
C GLN A 185 -14.09 -8.22 -4.30
N PHE A 186 -15.36 -7.89 -4.05
CA PHE A 186 -16.11 -8.41 -2.90
C PHE A 186 -16.33 -9.92 -3.03
N ALA A 187 -16.58 -10.43 -4.24
CA ALA A 187 -16.69 -11.87 -4.49
C ALA A 187 -15.35 -12.62 -4.31
N ALA A 188 -14.22 -11.96 -4.57
CA ALA A 188 -12.88 -12.51 -4.38
C ALA A 188 -12.31 -12.28 -2.96
N LEU A 189 -13.02 -11.54 -2.11
CA LEU A 189 -12.56 -11.18 -0.76
C LEU A 189 -12.63 -12.39 0.17
N GLU A 190 -11.47 -12.79 0.66
CA GLU A 190 -11.33 -13.71 1.77
C GLU A 190 -10.96 -12.86 3.00
N GLU A 191 -11.99 -12.53 3.81
CA GLU A 191 -11.76 -11.76 5.04
C GLU A 191 -10.71 -12.44 5.92
N PRO A 192 -9.84 -11.66 6.60
CA PRO A 192 -8.83 -12.21 7.49
C PRO A 192 -9.42 -13.17 8.53
N ASP A 193 -8.85 -14.37 8.62
CA ASP A 193 -9.35 -15.41 9.51
C ASP A 193 -8.84 -15.25 10.96
N GLU A 194 -9.35 -16.09 11.87
CA GLU A 194 -8.91 -16.06 13.27
C GLU A 194 -7.43 -16.38 13.46
N LYS A 195 -6.80 -17.14 12.55
CA LYS A 195 -5.38 -17.44 12.62
C LYS A 195 -4.58 -16.16 12.35
N GLU A 196 -4.96 -15.39 11.33
CA GLU A 196 -4.33 -14.11 11.00
C GLU A 196 -4.50 -13.09 12.14
N VAL A 197 -5.70 -12.96 12.70
CA VAL A 197 -6.00 -11.96 13.74
C VAL A 197 -5.49 -12.36 15.13
N LYS A 198 -5.70 -13.61 15.57
CA LYS A 198 -5.44 -14.02 16.97
C LYS A 198 -4.12 -14.77 17.16
N GLN A 199 -3.69 -15.55 16.17
CA GLN A 199 -2.48 -16.39 16.29
C GLN A 199 -1.24 -15.67 15.75
N LEU A 200 -1.29 -15.23 14.48
CA LEU A 200 -0.21 -14.44 13.87
C LEU A 200 -0.17 -13.03 14.45
N LYS A 201 -1.36 -12.47 14.74
CA LYS A 201 -1.54 -11.09 15.23
C LYS A 201 -0.89 -10.07 14.31
N ASP A 202 -1.00 -10.31 13.01
CA ASP A 202 -0.45 -9.45 11.97
C ASP A 202 -1.52 -8.76 11.13
N VAL A 203 -2.80 -8.93 11.48
CA VAL A 203 -3.92 -8.23 10.85
C VAL A 203 -4.78 -7.52 11.89
N GLU A 204 -4.94 -6.22 11.70
CA GLU A 204 -5.86 -5.38 12.45
C GLU A 204 -7.05 -5.00 11.57
N ILE A 205 -8.27 -5.21 12.06
CA ILE A 205 -9.51 -4.91 11.33
C ILE A 205 -10.00 -3.53 11.74
N VAL A 206 -10.19 -2.64 10.77
CA VAL A 206 -10.70 -1.28 10.96
C VAL A 206 -12.03 -1.15 10.24
N ASP A 207 -13.09 -0.84 10.98
CA ASP A 207 -14.39 -0.51 10.38
C ASP A 207 -14.32 0.88 9.76
N VAL A 208 -14.70 1.00 8.49
CA VAL A 208 -14.63 2.26 7.76
C VAL A 208 -15.98 2.95 7.57
N LYS A 209 -17.04 2.58 8.30
CA LYS A 209 -18.37 3.23 8.21
C LYS A 209 -18.38 4.70 8.65
N GLY A 210 -17.47 5.06 9.55
CA GLY A 210 -17.33 6.41 10.09
C GLY A 210 -16.79 7.46 9.11
N GLY A 211 -16.65 8.69 9.61
CA GLY A 211 -16.01 9.77 8.87
C GLY A 211 -14.50 9.59 8.75
N ILE A 212 -13.86 10.30 7.82
CA ILE A 212 -12.41 10.17 7.56
C ILE A 212 -11.55 10.35 8.82
N ALA A 213 -11.90 11.29 9.71
CA ALA A 213 -11.16 11.55 10.94
C ALA A 213 -11.26 10.38 11.94
N GLU A 214 -12.46 9.80 12.09
CA GLU A 214 -12.69 8.64 12.95
C GLU A 214 -11.95 7.41 12.42
N VAL A 215 -12.08 7.12 11.12
CA VAL A 215 -11.39 5.98 10.49
C VAL A 215 -9.86 6.15 10.57
N SER A 216 -9.37 7.37 10.40
CA SER A 216 -7.94 7.70 10.55
C SER A 216 -7.44 7.42 11.97
N GLN A 217 -8.23 7.80 12.98
CA GLN A 217 -7.91 7.55 14.38
C GLN A 217 -7.92 6.04 14.69
N LEU A 218 -8.95 5.31 14.26
CA LEU A 218 -9.04 3.86 14.45
C LEU A 218 -7.88 3.11 13.77
N ALA A 219 -7.51 3.52 12.57
CA ALA A 219 -6.38 2.94 11.84
C ALA A 219 -5.05 3.22 12.55
N ALA A 220 -4.86 4.42 13.09
CA ALA A 220 -3.66 4.73 13.84
C ALA A 220 -3.58 3.96 15.17
N GLU A 221 -4.69 3.84 15.91
CA GLU A 221 -4.74 3.01 17.12
C GLU A 221 -4.44 1.54 16.83
N ALA A 222 -4.90 1.02 15.69
CA ALA A 222 -4.55 -0.31 15.21
C ALA A 222 -3.05 -0.45 14.94
N VAL A 223 -2.44 0.53 14.27
CA VAL A 223 -1.00 0.52 13.99
C VAL A 223 -0.18 0.67 15.28
N ASP A 224 -0.58 1.53 16.21
CA ASP A 224 0.07 1.72 17.50
C ASP A 224 0.15 0.39 18.28
N ARG A 225 -0.91 -0.43 18.26
CA ARG A 225 -0.90 -1.77 18.88
C ARG A 225 0.17 -2.67 18.30
N VAL A 226 0.35 -2.71 16.97
CA VAL A 226 1.31 -3.62 16.33
C VAL A 226 2.74 -3.11 16.36
N LEU A 227 2.96 -1.79 16.45
CA LEU A 227 4.28 -1.19 16.59
C LEU A 227 4.80 -1.29 18.04
N VAL A 228 3.93 -1.21 19.05
CA VAL A 228 4.32 -1.28 20.48
C VAL A 228 4.44 -2.71 21.00
N SER A 229 3.75 -3.69 20.40
CA SER A 229 3.58 -5.02 21.01
C SER A 229 4.78 -5.98 20.93
N ARG A 230 5.95 -5.63 20.37
CA ARG A 230 7.11 -6.55 20.27
C ARG A 230 8.46 -5.84 20.27
#